data_AF-A0A1B9YAI1-F1
#
_entry.id   AF-A0A1B9YAI1-F1
#
_cell.length_a   1.000
_cell.length_b   1.000
_cell.length_c   1.000
_cell.angle_alpha   90.00
_cell.angle_beta   90.00
_cell.angle_gamma   90.00
#
_symmetry.space_group_name_H-M   'P 1'
#
loop_
_entity.id
_entity.type
_entity.pdbx_description
1 polymer ?
#
loop_
_entity_poly.entity_id
_entity_poly.type
_entity_poly.pdbx_seq_one_letter_code
_entity_poly.pdbx_strand_id
1 'polypeptide(L)'
;MEKNKNTSDFLHIGNKLLKWYDKNARDLPFRKTKDPYKIWICEIVFQQTRIAQGLNHYNNFIERFPDVQTLAKAPEDEVLLYWKGLGYYSRAINIHKAAQQIINDYQGIFPSEYEEILKLKGIGKYTAAAVSSICFDGKMPAVDGNFYRVLSRIFADDFDISNSKSFTYFSQLSTLIMPENVGDFNQAMMDLGSEICKPKNPVCGECPVNEDCLAFSLNKVPEFPVKTKKTKAQDLQLQYYFIHRNGQFLIQQRKDDFIWKKLFEFPPKISDDLKPFIKSVKTISHKLTHKNLSIEIFNVEVDSETVWEDFIIKNNYIITDVEGSHERSFPKPLENYIQNYEAAYRIL
;
A
#
# COMPACT_ATOMS: atom_id res chain seq x y z
N MET A 1 -43.25 -3.84 27.40
CA MET A 1 -41.86 -3.69 26.91
C MET A 1 -41.90 -3.88 25.40
N GLU A 2 -42.25 -2.83 24.68
CA GLU A 2 -42.29 -2.85 23.22
C GLU A 2 -40.86 -2.86 22.69
N LYS A 3 -40.51 -3.90 21.92
CA LYS A 3 -39.32 -3.92 21.10
C LYS A 3 -39.53 -2.96 19.93
N ASN A 4 -39.14 -1.70 20.09
CA ASN A 4 -38.93 -0.83 18.94
C ASN A 4 -37.77 -1.42 18.11
N LYS A 5 -38.12 -2.08 17.01
CA LYS A 5 -37.21 -2.28 15.88
C LYS A 5 -36.92 -0.89 15.32
N ASN A 6 -35.93 -0.21 15.90
CA ASN A 6 -35.36 1.04 15.38
C ASN A 6 -34.74 0.74 14.01
N THR A 7 -35.56 0.79 12.97
CA THR A 7 -35.07 0.98 11.61
C THR A 7 -34.58 2.42 11.60
N SER A 8 -33.28 2.66 11.43
CA SER A 8 -32.74 4.03 11.46
C SER A 8 -33.48 4.92 10.46
N ASP A 9 -33.83 6.14 10.86
CA ASP A 9 -34.52 7.13 10.00
C ASP A 9 -33.75 7.48 8.72
N PHE A 10 -32.48 7.06 8.62
CA PHE A 10 -31.60 7.32 7.48
C PHE A 10 -31.30 6.08 6.61
N LEU A 11 -31.90 4.92 6.91
CA LEU A 11 -31.61 3.67 6.20
C LEU A 11 -31.91 3.75 4.70
N HIS A 12 -32.83 4.63 4.28
CA HIS A 12 -33.14 4.86 2.86
C HIS A 12 -31.93 5.36 2.07
N ILE A 13 -31.00 6.10 2.70
CA ILE A 13 -29.77 6.58 2.07
C ILE A 13 -28.90 5.41 1.63
N GLY A 14 -28.68 4.43 2.53
CA GLY A 14 -27.95 3.20 2.21
C GLY A 14 -28.62 2.39 1.11
N ASN A 15 -29.95 2.30 1.15
CA ASN A 15 -30.70 1.58 0.12
C ASN A 15 -30.65 2.27 -1.26
N LYS A 16 -30.66 3.62 -1.32
CA LYS A 16 -30.42 4.37 -2.57
C LYS A 16 -29.01 4.09 -3.10
N LEU A 17 -28.01 4.08 -2.22
CA LEU A 17 -26.63 3.77 -2.58
C LEU A 17 -26.46 2.35 -3.12
N LEU A 18 -27.06 1.33 -2.48
CA LEU A 18 -27.03 -0.05 -3.00
C LEU A 18 -27.69 -0.17 -4.37
N LYS A 19 -28.86 0.42 -4.57
CA LYS A 19 -29.53 0.41 -5.89
C LYS A 19 -28.69 1.06 -6.98
N TRP A 20 -27.93 2.10 -6.65
CA TRP A 20 -26.98 2.70 -7.57
C TRP A 20 -25.81 1.75 -7.84
N TYR A 21 -25.26 1.13 -6.80
CA TYR A 21 -24.16 0.18 -6.91
C TYR A 21 -24.52 -1.03 -7.79
N ASP A 22 -25.72 -1.60 -7.65
CA ASP A 22 -26.19 -2.71 -8.49
C ASP A 22 -26.08 -2.44 -10.00
N LYS A 23 -26.19 -1.16 -10.41
CA LYS A 23 -26.14 -0.74 -11.81
C LYS A 23 -24.80 -0.15 -12.24
N ASN A 24 -24.01 0.36 -11.29
CA ASN A 24 -22.81 1.16 -11.57
C ASN A 24 -21.53 0.58 -10.95
N ALA A 25 -21.61 -0.59 -10.31
CA ALA A 25 -20.45 -1.27 -9.76
C ALA A 25 -19.40 -1.46 -10.83
N ARG A 26 -18.18 -0.99 -10.54
CA ARG A 26 -17.03 -1.16 -11.45
C ARG A 26 -16.74 -2.64 -11.67
N ASP A 27 -16.52 -3.01 -12.93
CA ASP A 27 -16.09 -4.36 -13.31
C ASP A 27 -14.61 -4.55 -12.98
N LEU A 28 -14.33 -5.10 -11.81
CA LEU A 28 -12.98 -5.33 -11.29
C LEU A 28 -12.79 -6.83 -11.00
N PRO A 29 -11.64 -7.45 -11.36
CA PRO A 29 -11.45 -8.90 -11.23
C PRO A 29 -11.72 -9.44 -9.82
N PHE A 30 -11.27 -8.70 -8.80
CA PHE A 30 -11.45 -9.06 -7.39
C PHE A 30 -12.89 -8.93 -6.89
N ARG A 31 -13.83 -8.36 -7.67
CA ARG A 31 -15.26 -8.34 -7.33
C ARG A 31 -16.03 -9.57 -7.81
N LYS A 32 -15.39 -10.42 -8.63
CA LYS A 32 -15.98 -11.66 -9.16
C LYS A 32 -15.74 -12.86 -8.25
N THR A 33 -15.21 -12.63 -7.06
CA THR A 33 -14.84 -13.67 -6.09
C THR A 33 -15.19 -13.24 -4.68
N LYS A 34 -15.48 -14.21 -3.82
CA LYS A 34 -15.55 -14.04 -2.35
C LYS A 34 -14.41 -14.78 -1.64
N ASP A 35 -13.39 -15.20 -2.38
CA ASP A 35 -12.20 -15.85 -1.84
C ASP A 35 -11.45 -14.87 -0.90
N PRO A 36 -11.37 -15.17 0.41
CA PRO A 36 -10.78 -14.26 1.38
C PRO A 36 -9.30 -13.99 1.15
N TYR A 37 -8.55 -14.95 0.59
CA TYR A 37 -7.15 -14.74 0.23
C TYR A 37 -7.05 -13.67 -0.86
N LYS A 38 -7.81 -13.82 -1.95
CA LYS A 38 -7.78 -12.90 -3.10
C LYS A 38 -8.29 -11.51 -2.75
N ILE A 39 -9.34 -11.41 -1.92
CA ILE A 39 -9.85 -10.12 -1.42
C ILE A 39 -8.82 -9.46 -0.50
N TRP A 40 -8.21 -10.21 0.41
CA TRP A 40 -7.16 -9.68 1.29
C TRP A 40 -5.96 -9.12 0.49
N ILE A 41 -5.43 -9.87 -0.48
CA ILE A 41 -4.33 -9.39 -1.33
C ILE A 41 -4.75 -8.11 -2.07
N CYS A 42 -5.96 -8.08 -2.65
CA CYS A 42 -6.50 -6.90 -3.30
C CYS A 42 -6.52 -5.68 -2.36
N GLU A 43 -7.11 -5.82 -1.16
CA GLU A 43 -7.22 -4.75 -0.19
C GLU A 43 -5.85 -4.19 0.20
N ILE A 44 -4.81 -5.03 0.33
CA ILE A 44 -3.47 -4.53 0.63
C ILE A 44 -2.79 -3.89 -0.59
N VAL A 45 -2.93 -4.46 -1.79
CA VAL A 45 -2.35 -3.92 -3.03
C VAL A 45 -2.87 -2.50 -3.29
N PHE A 46 -4.18 -2.28 -3.15
CA PHE A 46 -4.80 -0.98 -3.46
C PHE A 46 -4.74 0.05 -2.33
N GLN A 47 -4.14 -0.27 -1.18
CA GLN A 47 -3.80 0.74 -0.18
C GLN A 47 -2.88 1.81 -0.79
N GLN A 48 -3.38 3.04 -0.90
CA GLN A 48 -2.65 4.18 -1.47
C GLN A 48 -2.09 3.93 -2.88
N THR A 49 -2.70 3.01 -3.64
CA THR A 49 -2.28 2.64 -5.00
C THR A 49 -3.48 2.79 -5.93
N ARG A 50 -3.28 3.44 -7.08
CA ARG A 50 -4.37 3.64 -8.06
C ARG A 50 -4.68 2.32 -8.78
N ILE A 51 -5.94 2.11 -9.16
CA ILE A 51 -6.39 0.90 -9.85
C ILE A 51 -5.53 0.58 -11.08
N ALA A 52 -5.32 1.56 -11.96
CA ALA A 52 -4.54 1.40 -13.19
C ALA A 52 -3.09 0.92 -12.96
N GLN A 53 -2.49 1.25 -11.81
CA GLN A 53 -1.15 0.80 -11.46
C GLN A 53 -1.19 -0.57 -10.76
N GLY A 54 -2.12 -0.76 -9.82
CA GLY A 54 -2.16 -1.97 -9.00
C GLY A 54 -2.72 -3.20 -9.70
N LEU A 55 -3.50 -3.06 -10.79
CA LEU A 55 -4.19 -4.19 -11.40
C LEU A 55 -3.25 -5.25 -11.98
N ASN A 56 -2.23 -4.83 -12.73
CA ASN A 56 -1.23 -5.76 -13.28
C ASN A 56 -0.44 -6.44 -12.16
N HIS A 57 -0.07 -5.70 -11.11
CA HIS A 57 0.60 -6.29 -9.96
C HIS A 57 -0.28 -7.29 -9.23
N TYR A 58 -1.55 -6.96 -8.99
CA TYR A 58 -2.51 -7.88 -8.38
C TYR A 58 -2.61 -9.17 -9.17
N ASN A 59 -2.83 -9.08 -10.50
CA ASN A 59 -2.97 -10.24 -11.37
C ASN A 59 -1.72 -11.12 -11.36
N ASN A 60 -0.53 -10.53 -11.55
CA ASN A 60 0.73 -11.28 -11.54
C ASN A 60 1.00 -11.92 -10.16
N PHE A 61 0.65 -11.21 -9.07
CA PHE A 61 0.85 -11.70 -7.72
C PHE A 61 -0.04 -12.91 -7.41
N ILE A 62 -1.34 -12.85 -7.73
CA ILE A 62 -2.26 -13.97 -7.51
C ILE A 62 -2.06 -15.12 -8.49
N GLU A 63 -1.50 -14.85 -9.69
CA GLU A 63 -1.11 -15.91 -10.62
C GLU A 63 0.08 -16.70 -10.06
N ARG A 64 1.09 -16.01 -9.55
CA ARG A 64 2.25 -16.66 -8.93
C ARG A 64 1.92 -17.30 -7.59
N PHE A 65 1.15 -16.63 -6.75
CA PHE A 65 0.75 -17.08 -5.43
C PHE A 65 -0.79 -17.23 -5.43
N PRO A 66 -1.33 -18.37 -5.89
CA PRO A 66 -2.78 -18.54 -6.04
C PRO A 66 -3.52 -18.74 -4.72
N ASP A 67 -2.81 -19.15 -3.66
CA ASP A 67 -3.36 -19.47 -2.35
C ASP A 67 -2.39 -19.11 -1.22
N VAL A 68 -2.91 -19.15 0.02
CA VAL A 68 -2.16 -18.80 1.23
C VAL A 68 -0.99 -19.75 1.49
N GLN A 69 -1.14 -21.04 1.14
CA GLN A 69 -0.11 -22.06 1.31
C GLN A 69 1.11 -21.78 0.41
N THR A 70 0.86 -21.45 -0.85
CA THR A 70 1.90 -21.12 -1.83
C THR A 70 2.61 -19.84 -1.42
N LEU A 71 1.87 -18.82 -0.99
CA LEU A 71 2.48 -17.57 -0.50
C LEU A 71 3.31 -17.78 0.77
N ALA A 72 2.81 -18.53 1.75
CA ALA A 72 3.50 -18.76 3.01
C ALA A 72 4.83 -19.52 2.83
N LYS A 73 4.89 -20.45 1.87
CA LYS A 73 6.08 -21.26 1.54
C LYS A 73 7.11 -20.52 0.68
N ALA A 74 6.71 -19.45 -0.01
CA ALA A 74 7.60 -18.72 -0.90
C ALA A 74 8.76 -18.07 -0.12
N PRO A 75 9.97 -17.97 -0.69
CA PRO A 75 11.04 -17.15 -0.15
C PRO A 75 10.61 -15.67 -0.05
N GLU A 76 11.00 -14.98 1.03
CA GLU A 76 10.65 -13.56 1.25
C GLU A 76 11.10 -12.67 0.08
N ASP A 77 12.30 -12.92 -0.47
CA ASP A 77 12.85 -12.19 -1.61
C ASP A 77 12.00 -12.33 -2.88
N GLU A 78 11.40 -13.50 -3.10
CA GLU A 78 10.50 -13.73 -4.23
C GLU A 78 9.21 -12.93 -4.07
N VAL A 79 8.63 -12.92 -2.86
CA VAL A 79 7.43 -12.12 -2.59
C VAL A 79 7.71 -10.62 -2.80
N LEU A 80 8.88 -10.14 -2.38
CA LEU A 80 9.32 -8.75 -2.61
C LEU A 80 9.51 -8.46 -4.10
N LEU A 81 10.02 -9.41 -4.88
CA LEU A 81 10.20 -9.29 -6.32
C LEU A 81 8.86 -9.11 -7.04
N TYR A 82 7.84 -9.90 -6.71
CA TYR A 82 6.50 -9.72 -7.28
C TYR A 82 5.79 -8.44 -6.80
N TRP A 83 6.26 -7.84 -5.70
CA TRP A 83 5.80 -6.53 -5.21
C TRP A 83 6.59 -5.34 -5.80
N LYS A 84 7.68 -5.61 -6.53
CA LYS A 84 8.59 -4.59 -7.06
C LYS A 84 7.83 -3.55 -7.87
N GLY A 85 8.03 -2.27 -7.53
CA GLY A 85 7.37 -1.14 -8.21
C GLY A 85 6.10 -0.60 -7.55
N LEU A 86 5.41 -1.39 -6.69
CA LEU A 86 4.23 -0.91 -5.96
C LEU A 86 4.54 0.08 -4.82
N GLY A 87 5.78 0.09 -4.35
CA GLY A 87 6.17 0.85 -3.16
C GLY A 87 5.54 0.33 -1.86
N TYR A 88 5.88 0.96 -0.74
CA TYR A 88 5.46 0.54 0.61
C TYR A 88 5.69 -0.97 0.87
N TYR A 89 6.92 -1.45 0.65
CA TYR A 89 7.29 -2.87 0.72
C TYR A 89 7.02 -3.55 2.08
N SER A 90 6.85 -2.76 3.15
CA SER A 90 6.35 -3.30 4.42
C SER A 90 5.00 -4.01 4.28
N ARG A 91 4.19 -3.65 3.27
CA ARG A 91 2.95 -4.36 2.92
C ARG A 91 3.24 -5.80 2.49
N ALA A 92 4.13 -6.01 1.51
CA ALA A 92 4.53 -7.36 1.09
C ALA A 92 5.11 -8.21 2.23
N ILE A 93 6.00 -7.62 3.03
CA ILE A 93 6.60 -8.29 4.19
C ILE A 93 5.50 -8.71 5.18
N ASN A 94 4.54 -7.83 5.46
CA ASN A 94 3.46 -8.15 6.38
C ASN A 94 2.47 -9.17 5.80
N ILE A 95 2.15 -9.09 4.51
CA ILE A 95 1.34 -10.11 3.84
C ILE A 95 2.03 -11.48 3.99
N HIS A 96 3.32 -11.58 3.69
CA HIS A 96 4.04 -12.85 3.80
C HIS A 96 4.01 -13.41 5.22
N LYS A 97 4.27 -12.56 6.23
CA LYS A 97 4.17 -12.93 7.65
C LYS A 97 2.75 -13.35 8.05
N ALA A 98 1.72 -12.65 7.59
CA ALA A 98 0.34 -13.01 7.85
C ALA A 98 -0.07 -14.32 7.15
N ALA A 99 0.46 -14.60 5.95
CA ALA A 99 0.22 -15.88 5.28
C ALA A 99 0.82 -17.03 6.10
N GLN A 100 2.04 -16.87 6.60
CA GLN A 100 2.66 -17.83 7.53
C GLN A 100 1.87 -17.97 8.83
N GLN A 101 1.36 -16.85 9.37
CA GLN A 101 0.48 -16.85 10.54
C GLN A 101 -0.81 -17.64 10.30
N ILE A 102 -1.45 -17.49 9.13
CA ILE A 102 -2.64 -18.26 8.75
C ILE A 102 -2.32 -19.77 8.70
N ILE A 103 -1.17 -20.16 8.16
CA ILE A 103 -0.75 -21.57 8.16
C ILE A 103 -0.56 -22.10 9.59
N ASN A 104 0.17 -21.36 10.42
CA ASN A 104 0.61 -21.86 11.73
C ASN A 104 -0.48 -21.76 12.81
N ASP A 105 -1.14 -20.61 12.90
CA ASP A 105 -2.07 -20.30 13.99
C ASP A 105 -3.51 -20.69 13.63
N TYR A 106 -3.85 -20.70 12.33
CA TYR A 106 -5.20 -20.97 11.83
C TYR A 106 -5.27 -22.22 10.93
N GLN A 107 -4.25 -23.09 10.96
CA GLN A 107 -4.20 -24.37 10.24
C GLN A 107 -4.42 -24.25 8.72
N GLY A 108 -4.03 -23.11 8.15
CA GLY A 108 -4.18 -22.81 6.72
C GLY A 108 -5.58 -22.36 6.30
N ILE A 109 -6.47 -22.11 7.25
CA ILE A 109 -7.83 -21.57 7.01
C ILE A 109 -7.82 -20.08 7.32
N PHE A 110 -8.25 -19.26 6.36
CA PHE A 110 -8.35 -17.82 6.59
C PHE A 110 -9.44 -17.52 7.65
N PRO A 111 -9.16 -16.75 8.72
CA PRO A 111 -10.16 -16.49 9.76
C PRO A 111 -11.36 -15.70 9.21
N SER A 112 -12.58 -16.05 9.66
CA SER A 112 -13.82 -15.39 9.21
C SER A 112 -14.22 -14.19 10.06
N GLU A 113 -13.90 -14.22 11.34
CA GLU A 113 -14.32 -13.20 12.30
C GLU A 113 -13.45 -11.94 12.23
N TYR A 114 -14.08 -10.76 12.27
CA TYR A 114 -13.39 -9.47 12.21
C TYR A 114 -12.23 -9.37 13.22
N GLU A 115 -12.46 -9.79 14.47
CA GLU A 115 -11.45 -9.70 15.53
C GLU A 115 -10.27 -10.65 15.29
N GLU A 116 -10.49 -11.80 14.65
CA GLU A 116 -9.42 -12.73 14.28
C GLU A 116 -8.64 -12.24 13.07
N ILE A 117 -9.33 -11.72 12.05
CA ILE A 117 -8.69 -11.09 10.88
C ILE A 117 -7.83 -9.90 11.31
N LEU A 118 -8.27 -9.11 12.29
CA LEU A 118 -7.54 -7.95 12.82
C LEU A 118 -6.23 -8.33 13.52
N LYS A 119 -6.09 -9.56 14.03
CA LYS A 119 -4.86 -10.05 14.65
C LYS A 119 -3.77 -10.38 13.63
N LEU A 120 -4.12 -10.53 12.35
CA LEU A 120 -3.16 -10.86 11.30
C LEU A 120 -2.18 -9.70 11.05
N LYS A 121 -0.91 -10.04 10.85
CA LYS A 121 0.14 -9.04 10.67
C LYS A 121 -0.14 -8.10 9.48
N GLY A 122 -0.15 -6.79 9.76
CA GLY A 122 -0.34 -5.76 8.74
C GLY A 122 -1.78 -5.57 8.27
N ILE A 123 -2.73 -6.28 8.87
CA ILE A 123 -4.16 -6.02 8.71
C ILE A 123 -4.59 -4.99 9.74
N GLY A 124 -5.12 -3.86 9.27
CA GLY A 124 -5.73 -2.83 10.12
C GLY A 124 -7.25 -2.95 10.15
N LYS A 125 -7.90 -2.12 10.99
CA LYS A 125 -9.36 -2.11 11.17
C LYS A 125 -10.14 -2.03 9.85
N TYR A 126 -9.69 -1.20 8.92
CA TYR A 126 -10.27 -1.09 7.59
C TYR A 126 -10.24 -2.44 6.83
N THR A 127 -9.06 -3.03 6.65
CA THR A 127 -8.91 -4.27 5.89
C THR A 127 -9.62 -5.44 6.56
N ALA A 128 -9.60 -5.51 7.90
CA ALA A 128 -10.36 -6.53 8.62
C ALA A 128 -11.87 -6.40 8.38
N ALA A 129 -12.42 -5.18 8.39
CA ALA A 129 -13.82 -4.93 8.09
C ALA A 129 -14.17 -5.21 6.62
N ALA A 130 -13.30 -4.83 5.69
CA ALA A 130 -13.49 -5.09 4.26
C ALA A 130 -13.54 -6.60 3.98
N VAL A 131 -12.52 -7.35 4.42
CA VAL A 131 -12.46 -8.80 4.20
C VAL A 131 -13.62 -9.50 4.91
N SER A 132 -13.91 -9.17 6.17
CA SER A 132 -14.99 -9.84 6.92
C SER A 132 -16.36 -9.60 6.28
N SER A 133 -16.66 -8.38 5.85
CA SER A 133 -17.95 -8.03 5.25
C SER A 133 -18.14 -8.57 3.83
N ILE A 134 -17.09 -8.59 3.01
CA ILE A 134 -17.17 -9.06 1.62
C ILE A 134 -17.22 -10.59 1.56
N CYS A 135 -16.42 -11.27 2.39
CA CYS A 135 -16.21 -12.71 2.27
C CYS A 135 -17.06 -13.54 3.24
N PHE A 136 -17.43 -12.99 4.38
CA PHE A 136 -17.99 -13.74 5.51
C PHE A 136 -19.25 -13.11 6.11
N ASP A 137 -19.94 -12.24 5.35
CA ASP A 137 -21.16 -11.54 5.77
C ASP A 137 -21.02 -10.73 7.08
N GLY A 138 -19.79 -10.38 7.43
CA GLY A 138 -19.47 -9.56 8.59
C GLY A 138 -20.17 -8.20 8.54
N LYS A 139 -20.66 -7.73 9.68
CA LYS A 139 -21.46 -6.50 9.78
C LYS A 139 -20.64 -5.23 10.10
N MET A 140 -19.34 -5.26 9.81
CA MET A 140 -18.44 -4.15 10.13
C MET A 140 -18.27 -3.19 8.94
N PRO A 141 -18.42 -1.87 9.15
CA PRO A 141 -18.18 -0.89 8.11
C PRO A 141 -16.68 -0.73 7.82
N ALA A 142 -16.30 -0.80 6.54
CA ALA A 142 -14.93 -0.64 6.08
C ALA A 142 -14.58 0.84 5.90
N VAL A 143 -14.32 1.52 7.01
CA VAL A 143 -14.12 2.99 7.02
C VAL A 143 -12.70 3.38 6.56
N ASP A 144 -12.61 4.10 5.45
CA ASP A 144 -11.39 4.69 4.89
C ASP A 144 -11.50 6.22 4.66
N GLY A 145 -10.54 6.82 3.96
CA GLY A 145 -10.57 8.24 3.62
C GLY A 145 -11.71 8.66 2.68
N ASN A 146 -12.21 7.75 1.84
CA ASN A 146 -13.40 7.99 1.03
C ASN A 146 -14.65 7.98 1.90
N PHE A 147 -14.76 6.99 2.77
CA PHE A 147 -15.85 6.81 3.72
C PHE A 147 -16.01 8.02 4.64
N TYR A 148 -14.92 8.48 5.26
CA TYR A 148 -14.93 9.69 6.10
C TYR A 148 -15.50 10.90 5.35
N ARG A 149 -15.00 11.15 4.13
CA ARG A 149 -15.45 12.30 3.32
C ARG A 149 -16.92 12.21 2.95
N VAL A 150 -17.38 11.03 2.52
CA VAL A 150 -18.78 10.81 2.13
C VAL A 150 -19.70 11.05 3.32
N LEU A 151 -19.42 10.43 4.47
CA LEU A 151 -20.25 10.60 5.66
C LEU A 151 -20.23 12.03 6.20
N SER A 152 -19.06 12.67 6.28
CA SER A 152 -18.98 14.08 6.69
C SER A 152 -19.83 14.98 5.80
N ARG A 153 -19.94 14.68 4.50
CA ARG A 153 -20.76 15.47 3.57
C ARG A 153 -22.25 15.15 3.70
N ILE A 154 -22.61 13.87 3.78
CA ILE A 154 -24.02 13.45 3.95
C ILE A 154 -24.61 14.12 5.20
N PHE A 155 -23.88 14.11 6.30
CA PHE A 155 -24.36 14.62 7.59
C PHE A 155 -23.93 16.07 7.90
N ALA A 156 -23.18 16.74 7.02
CA ALA A 156 -22.52 18.03 7.31
C ALA A 156 -21.77 18.00 8.67
N ASP A 157 -21.09 16.89 8.92
CA ASP A 157 -20.43 16.56 10.19
C ASP A 157 -18.98 17.05 10.18
N ASP A 158 -18.64 17.92 11.12
CA ASP A 158 -17.36 18.61 11.24
C ASP A 158 -16.35 17.88 12.13
N PHE A 159 -16.61 16.62 12.48
CA PHE A 159 -15.67 15.82 13.25
C PHE A 159 -14.34 15.68 12.51
N ASP A 160 -13.26 16.09 13.16
CA ASP A 160 -11.92 16.09 12.58
C ASP A 160 -11.40 14.67 12.33
N ILE A 161 -11.27 14.30 11.05
CA ILE A 161 -10.85 12.96 10.61
C ILE A 161 -9.40 12.62 10.94
N SER A 162 -8.63 13.60 11.45
CA SER A 162 -7.27 13.39 11.97
C SER A 162 -7.22 12.98 13.45
N ASN A 163 -8.39 12.88 14.11
CA ASN A 163 -8.50 12.38 15.47
C ASN A 163 -8.27 10.85 15.53
N SER A 164 -7.65 10.35 16.59
CA SER A 164 -7.44 8.89 16.77
C SER A 164 -8.75 8.12 16.94
N LYS A 165 -9.82 8.78 17.38
CA LYS A 165 -11.17 8.21 17.53
C LYS A 165 -11.99 8.20 16.24
N SER A 166 -11.48 8.77 15.13
CA SER A 166 -12.25 8.92 13.87
C SER A 166 -12.82 7.61 13.37
N PHE A 167 -12.04 6.52 13.38
CA PHE A 167 -12.54 5.22 12.96
C PHE A 167 -13.79 4.82 13.74
N THR A 168 -13.72 4.85 15.08
CA THR A 168 -14.85 4.47 15.94
C THR A 168 -16.05 5.38 15.74
N TYR A 169 -15.83 6.70 15.65
CA TYR A 169 -16.88 7.69 15.42
C TYR A 169 -17.63 7.43 14.11
N PHE A 170 -16.91 7.33 12.99
CA PHE A 170 -17.53 7.14 11.69
C PHE A 170 -18.09 5.72 11.49
N SER A 171 -17.54 4.71 12.17
CA SER A 171 -18.17 3.39 12.24
C SER A 171 -19.54 3.47 12.90
N GLN A 172 -19.68 4.19 14.02
CA GLN A 172 -20.98 4.42 14.66
C GLN A 172 -21.91 5.25 13.79
N LEU A 173 -21.42 6.35 13.21
CA LEU A 173 -22.21 7.19 12.31
C LEU A 173 -22.74 6.41 11.09
N SER A 174 -21.93 5.49 10.55
CA SER A 174 -22.33 4.65 9.41
C SER A 174 -23.54 3.76 9.71
N THR A 175 -23.75 3.36 10.96
CA THR A 175 -24.88 2.48 11.35
C THR A 175 -26.24 3.13 11.08
N LEU A 176 -26.29 4.45 10.96
CA LEU A 176 -27.52 5.17 10.60
C LEU A 176 -27.97 4.89 9.16
N ILE A 177 -27.02 4.63 8.26
CA ILE A 177 -27.29 4.43 6.83
C ILE A 177 -26.94 3.02 6.35
N MET A 178 -26.43 2.15 7.21
CA MET A 178 -25.89 0.86 6.80
C MET A 178 -27.01 -0.18 6.61
N PRO A 179 -27.22 -0.70 5.39
CA PRO A 179 -28.17 -1.77 5.11
C PRO A 179 -27.62 -3.14 5.53
N GLU A 180 -28.47 -4.18 5.45
CA GLU A 180 -28.10 -5.55 5.82
C GLU A 180 -26.95 -6.13 4.99
N ASN A 181 -26.88 -5.79 3.71
CA ASN A 181 -25.79 -6.22 2.83
C ASN A 181 -24.57 -5.29 3.00
N VAL A 182 -23.83 -5.50 4.09
CA VAL A 182 -22.72 -4.65 4.51
C VAL A 182 -21.52 -4.74 3.55
N GLY A 183 -21.25 -5.91 2.97
CA GLY A 183 -20.18 -6.09 1.99
C GLY A 183 -20.38 -5.20 0.76
N ASP A 184 -21.57 -5.24 0.15
CA ASP A 184 -21.89 -4.40 -1.01
C ASP A 184 -21.99 -2.93 -0.63
N PHE A 185 -22.51 -2.61 0.56
CA PHE A 185 -22.55 -1.24 1.05
C PHE A 185 -21.15 -0.64 1.22
N ASN A 186 -20.21 -1.40 1.79
CA ASN A 186 -18.82 -0.99 1.93
C ASN A 186 -18.20 -0.70 0.56
N GLN A 187 -18.39 -1.59 -0.42
CA GLN A 187 -17.89 -1.38 -1.77
C GLN A 187 -18.57 -0.19 -2.48
N ALA A 188 -19.87 0.00 -2.27
CA ALA A 188 -20.62 1.13 -2.80
C ALA A 188 -20.13 2.47 -2.23
N MET A 189 -19.81 2.53 -0.94
CA MET A 189 -19.22 3.71 -0.30
C MET A 189 -17.85 4.04 -0.89
N MET A 190 -17.02 3.03 -1.17
CA MET A 190 -15.73 3.22 -1.84
C MET A 190 -15.89 3.75 -3.26
N ASP A 191 -16.81 3.19 -4.05
CA ASP A 191 -17.08 3.62 -5.43
C ASP A 191 -17.66 5.03 -5.47
N LEU A 192 -18.65 5.32 -4.61
CA LEU A 192 -19.23 6.65 -4.49
C LEU A 192 -18.14 7.69 -4.15
N GLY A 193 -17.30 7.40 -3.16
CA GLY A 193 -16.24 8.31 -2.75
C GLY A 193 -15.17 8.51 -3.83
N SER A 194 -14.83 7.47 -4.58
CA SER A 194 -13.79 7.54 -5.61
C SER A 194 -14.25 8.20 -6.91
N GLU A 195 -15.45 7.89 -7.39
CA GLU A 195 -15.92 8.31 -8.73
C GLU A 195 -16.88 9.50 -8.74
N ILE A 196 -17.58 9.76 -7.63
CA ILE A 196 -18.61 10.82 -7.58
C ILE A 196 -18.24 11.87 -6.52
N CYS A 197 -18.21 11.47 -5.26
CA CYS A 197 -17.95 12.33 -4.11
C CYS A 197 -16.44 12.56 -3.94
N LYS A 198 -15.78 13.09 -4.99
CA LYS A 198 -14.33 13.31 -5.06
C LYS A 198 -13.87 14.39 -4.07
N PRO A 199 -12.59 14.39 -3.63
CA PRO A 199 -12.06 15.44 -2.76
C PRO A 199 -12.23 16.85 -3.33
N LYS A 200 -11.95 17.02 -4.62
CA LYS A 200 -12.15 18.25 -5.38
C LYS A 200 -13.14 17.98 -6.51
N ASN A 201 -13.96 18.99 -6.84
CA ASN A 201 -14.94 18.96 -7.92
C ASN A 201 -15.81 17.68 -7.89
N PRO A 202 -16.53 17.40 -6.79
CA PRO A 202 -17.44 16.26 -6.72
C PRO A 202 -18.59 16.42 -7.72
N VAL A 203 -19.04 15.30 -8.29
CA VAL A 203 -20.11 15.26 -9.29
C VAL A 203 -21.47 15.18 -8.59
N CYS A 204 -21.80 16.19 -7.78
CA CYS A 204 -22.96 16.14 -6.90
C CYS A 204 -24.28 15.92 -7.65
N GLY A 205 -24.43 16.42 -8.89
CA GLY A 205 -25.62 16.23 -9.70
C GLY A 205 -25.87 14.78 -10.15
N GLU A 206 -24.84 13.93 -10.14
CA GLU A 206 -24.94 12.50 -10.45
C GLU A 206 -24.95 11.63 -9.19
N CYS A 207 -24.86 12.24 -8.00
CA CYS A 207 -24.76 11.52 -6.75
C CYS A 207 -26.11 10.88 -6.38
N PRO A 208 -26.18 9.55 -6.15
CA PRO A 208 -27.44 8.85 -5.86
C PRO A 208 -28.09 9.26 -4.53
N VAL A 209 -27.32 9.92 -3.66
CA VAL A 209 -27.76 10.40 -2.34
C VAL A 209 -27.71 11.93 -2.25
N ASN A 210 -27.72 12.63 -3.39
CA ASN A 210 -27.63 14.09 -3.45
C ASN A 210 -28.72 14.79 -2.62
N GLU A 211 -29.97 14.35 -2.80
CA GLU A 211 -31.15 14.94 -2.13
C GLU A 211 -31.08 14.80 -0.61
N ASP A 212 -30.38 13.79 -0.11
CA ASP A 212 -30.21 13.49 1.30
C ASP A 212 -28.91 14.08 1.88
N CYS A 213 -28.11 14.79 1.08
CA CYS A 213 -26.79 15.28 1.48
C CYS A 213 -26.87 16.68 2.09
N LEU A 214 -26.70 16.78 3.41
CA LEU A 214 -26.77 18.06 4.13
C LEU A 214 -25.72 19.06 3.64
N ALA A 215 -24.47 18.64 3.44
CA ALA A 215 -23.44 19.55 2.95
C ALA A 215 -23.75 20.09 1.54
N PHE A 216 -24.46 19.31 0.70
CA PHE A 216 -24.90 19.80 -0.60
C PHE A 216 -26.04 20.82 -0.45
N SER A 217 -27.08 20.51 0.32
CA SER A 217 -28.20 21.42 0.57
C SER A 217 -27.78 22.76 1.19
N LEU A 218 -26.73 22.75 2.00
CA LEU A 218 -26.18 23.93 2.68
C LEU A 218 -25.10 24.66 1.86
N ASN A 219 -24.75 24.19 0.66
CA ASN A 219 -23.62 24.69 -0.14
C ASN A 219 -22.25 24.64 0.58
N LYS A 220 -22.04 23.63 1.43
CA LYS A 220 -20.82 23.45 2.27
C LYS A 220 -19.96 22.24 1.90
N VAL A 221 -20.22 21.56 0.78
CA VAL A 221 -19.43 20.39 0.32
C VAL A 221 -17.90 20.59 0.38
N PRO A 222 -17.33 21.78 0.04
CA PRO A 222 -15.89 22.00 0.12
C PRO A 222 -15.32 22.06 1.55
N GLU A 223 -16.16 22.29 2.57
CA GLU A 223 -15.75 22.38 3.98
C GLU A 223 -15.48 21.00 4.60
N PHE A 224 -15.98 19.93 3.98
CA PHE A 224 -15.92 18.56 4.50
C PHE A 224 -15.06 17.62 3.65
N PRO A 225 -14.29 16.71 4.30
CA PRO A 225 -14.17 16.52 5.74
C PRO A 225 -13.19 17.50 6.39
N VAL A 226 -13.39 17.80 7.68
CA VAL A 226 -12.45 18.58 8.48
C VAL A 226 -11.19 17.75 8.74
N LYS A 227 -10.01 18.32 8.42
CA LYS A 227 -8.70 17.69 8.66
C LYS A 227 -7.68 18.71 9.15
N THR A 228 -7.45 18.78 10.46
CA THR A 228 -6.57 19.82 11.03
C THR A 228 -5.09 19.44 11.05
N LYS A 229 -4.75 18.16 11.26
CA LYS A 229 -3.34 17.72 11.32
C LYS A 229 -2.76 17.48 9.93
N LYS A 230 -1.63 18.13 9.65
CA LYS A 230 -0.76 17.86 8.49
C LYS A 230 0.52 17.17 8.95
N THR A 231 0.82 16.00 8.39
CA THR A 231 2.10 15.33 8.66
C THR A 231 3.24 16.11 8.00
N LYS A 232 4.21 16.58 8.79
CA LYS A 232 5.42 17.23 8.28
C LYS A 232 6.40 16.17 7.79
N ALA A 233 6.90 16.32 6.56
CA ALA A 233 7.98 15.49 6.07
C ALA A 233 9.30 15.88 6.76
N GLN A 234 10.16 14.91 7.03
CA GLN A 234 11.49 15.12 7.59
C GLN A 234 12.54 14.93 6.50
N ASP A 235 13.56 15.78 6.48
CA ASP A 235 14.67 15.61 5.55
C ASP A 235 15.61 14.49 6.05
N LEU A 236 16.14 13.70 5.13
CA LEU A 236 17.04 12.58 5.41
C LEU A 236 18.12 12.51 4.34
N GLN A 237 19.37 12.55 4.77
CA GLN A 237 20.53 12.36 3.90
C GLN A 237 20.95 10.89 3.90
N LEU A 238 21.28 10.37 2.72
CA LEU A 238 21.81 9.02 2.54
C LEU A 238 23.05 9.10 1.66
N GLN A 239 24.02 8.24 1.95
CA GLN A 239 25.24 8.09 1.16
C GLN A 239 25.38 6.64 0.73
N TYR A 240 25.78 6.44 -0.53
CA TYR A 240 25.99 5.15 -1.15
C TYR A 240 27.22 5.18 -2.05
N TYR A 241 27.85 4.02 -2.20
CA TYR A 241 29.00 3.81 -3.05
C TYR A 241 28.66 2.75 -4.09
N PHE A 242 28.57 3.16 -5.35
CA PHE A 242 28.40 2.25 -6.47
C PHE A 242 29.79 1.73 -6.85
N ILE A 243 30.18 0.62 -6.22
CA ILE A 243 31.51 0.02 -6.38
C ILE A 243 31.41 -1.02 -7.50
N HIS A 244 32.15 -0.80 -8.59
CA HIS A 244 32.06 -1.62 -9.78
C HIS A 244 33.43 -1.96 -10.38
N ARG A 245 33.49 -3.09 -11.09
CA ARG A 245 34.62 -3.58 -11.88
C ARG A 245 34.10 -4.48 -13.00
N ASN A 246 34.60 -4.31 -14.22
CA ASN A 246 34.31 -5.19 -15.37
C ASN A 246 32.80 -5.47 -15.58
N GLY A 247 31.95 -4.44 -15.51
CA GLY A 247 30.50 -4.57 -15.67
C GLY A 247 29.75 -5.17 -14.47
N GLN A 248 30.44 -5.61 -13.42
CA GLN A 248 29.86 -6.10 -12.17
C GLN A 248 29.91 -5.03 -11.09
N PHE A 249 28.99 -5.08 -10.13
CA PHE A 249 28.91 -4.17 -9.00
C PHE A 249 28.47 -4.86 -7.71
N LEU A 250 28.78 -4.21 -6.58
CA LEU A 250 28.51 -4.72 -5.25
C LEU A 250 27.17 -4.22 -4.71
N ILE A 251 26.43 -5.12 -4.07
CA ILE A 251 25.18 -4.83 -3.37
C ILE A 251 25.14 -5.52 -2.00
N GLN A 252 24.24 -5.05 -1.15
CA GLN A 252 23.84 -5.75 0.08
C GLN A 252 22.32 -5.70 0.24
N GLN A 253 21.77 -6.61 1.03
CA GLN A 253 20.36 -6.55 1.43
C GLN A 253 20.22 -5.76 2.73
N ARG A 254 19.29 -4.80 2.76
CA ARG A 254 18.94 -4.06 3.97
C ARG A 254 18.38 -5.00 5.03
N LYS A 255 18.66 -4.67 6.29
CA LYS A 255 17.99 -5.27 7.45
C LYS A 255 16.53 -4.78 7.54
N ASP A 256 15.84 -5.19 8.59
CA ASP A 256 14.42 -4.88 8.83
C ASP A 256 14.20 -3.60 9.66
N ASP A 257 15.26 -2.84 9.93
CA ASP A 257 15.20 -1.52 10.52
C ASP A 257 15.19 -0.43 9.43
N PHE A 258 14.54 0.69 9.70
CA PHE A 258 14.52 1.87 8.82
C PHE A 258 13.67 1.79 7.53
N ILE A 259 13.96 2.65 6.55
CA ILE A 259 13.28 2.71 5.24
C ILE A 259 13.75 1.57 4.33
N TRP A 260 12.93 1.20 3.34
CA TRP A 260 13.28 0.20 2.32
C TRP A 260 13.75 -1.14 2.91
N LYS A 261 13.13 -1.55 4.02
CA LYS A 261 13.38 -2.81 4.70
C LYS A 261 13.47 -3.96 3.71
N LYS A 262 14.48 -4.81 3.87
CA LYS A 262 14.73 -6.01 3.05
C LYS A 262 15.02 -5.76 1.57
N LEU A 263 15.04 -4.51 1.10
CA LEU A 263 15.44 -4.20 -0.27
C LEU A 263 16.96 -4.25 -0.41
N PHE A 264 17.40 -4.50 -1.63
CA PHE A 264 18.81 -4.42 -1.99
C PHE A 264 19.23 -2.95 -2.13
N GLU A 265 20.48 -2.67 -1.76
CA GLU A 265 21.09 -1.36 -1.84
C GLU A 265 22.57 -1.47 -2.18
N PHE A 266 23.17 -0.33 -2.52
CA PHE A 266 24.61 -0.22 -2.66
C PHE A 266 25.27 -0.13 -1.28
N PRO A 267 26.57 -0.48 -1.17
CA PRO A 267 27.37 -0.23 0.02
C PRO A 267 27.17 1.18 0.58
N PRO A 268 26.80 1.35 1.86
CA PRO A 268 26.59 2.67 2.48
C PRO A 268 27.90 3.29 2.97
N LYS A 269 29.00 2.54 2.93
CA LYS A 269 30.34 2.94 3.37
C LYS A 269 31.40 2.17 2.58
N ILE A 270 32.59 2.76 2.49
CA ILE A 270 33.80 2.13 1.93
C ILE A 270 34.95 2.23 2.94
N SER A 271 35.98 1.40 2.76
CA SER A 271 37.27 1.56 3.45
C SER A 271 38.07 2.73 2.88
N ASP A 272 39.04 3.22 3.64
CA ASP A 272 39.91 4.31 3.19
C ASP A 272 40.69 3.96 1.91
N ASP A 273 41.05 2.69 1.74
CA ASP A 273 41.76 2.17 0.56
C ASP A 273 40.98 2.32 -0.75
N LEU A 274 39.64 2.43 -0.67
CA LEU A 274 38.77 2.62 -1.82
C LEU A 274 38.50 4.09 -2.17
N LYS A 275 38.86 5.05 -1.29
CA LYS A 275 38.66 6.47 -1.55
C LYS A 275 39.36 6.98 -2.82
N PRO A 276 40.60 6.55 -3.15
CA PRO A 276 41.27 6.96 -4.39
C PRO A 276 40.55 6.50 -5.68
N PHE A 277 39.68 5.49 -5.59
CA PHE A 277 38.94 4.94 -6.72
C PHE A 277 37.60 5.66 -6.99
N ILE A 278 37.25 6.67 -6.18
CA ILE A 278 36.07 7.49 -6.42
C ILE A 278 36.29 8.35 -7.67
N LYS A 279 35.47 8.13 -8.71
CA LYS A 279 35.55 8.88 -9.97
C LYS A 279 34.61 10.09 -10.01
N SER A 280 33.43 9.97 -9.39
CA SER A 280 32.41 11.03 -9.42
C SER A 280 31.38 10.85 -8.30
N VAL A 281 30.56 11.88 -8.07
CA VAL A 281 29.42 11.83 -7.14
C VAL A 281 28.17 12.36 -7.82
N LYS A 282 27.04 11.68 -7.63
CA LYS A 282 25.72 12.12 -8.10
C LYS A 282 24.78 12.28 -6.93
N THR A 283 24.17 13.45 -6.80
CA THR A 283 23.14 13.71 -5.80
C THR A 283 21.75 13.53 -6.41
N ILE A 284 20.90 12.75 -5.77
CA ILE A 284 19.52 12.46 -6.19
C ILE A 284 18.57 12.89 -5.08
N SER A 285 17.61 13.74 -5.43
CA SER A 285 16.48 14.03 -4.54
C SER A 285 15.35 13.02 -4.78
N HIS A 286 14.82 12.44 -3.71
CA HIS A 286 13.71 11.48 -3.79
C HIS A 286 12.70 11.74 -2.67
N LYS A 287 11.41 11.73 -2.97
CA LYS A 287 10.36 12.02 -1.98
C LYS A 287 9.61 10.76 -1.59
N LEU A 288 9.57 10.49 -0.28
CA LEU A 288 8.66 9.57 0.36
C LEU A 288 7.53 10.34 1.05
N THR A 289 6.47 9.64 1.45
CA THR A 289 5.27 10.23 2.08
C THR A 289 5.58 11.10 3.30
N HIS A 290 6.58 10.71 4.09
CA HIS A 290 6.96 11.40 5.33
C HIS A 290 8.45 11.80 5.35
N LYS A 291 9.18 11.61 4.25
CA LYS A 291 10.61 11.94 4.18
C LYS A 291 11.00 12.55 2.84
N ASN A 292 11.82 13.59 2.88
CA ASN A 292 12.51 14.06 1.68
C ASN A 292 13.95 13.53 1.75
N LEU A 293 14.33 12.72 0.77
CA LEU A 293 15.65 12.11 0.71
C LEU A 293 16.58 12.96 -0.16
N SER A 294 17.79 13.18 0.32
CA SER A 294 18.94 13.60 -0.49
C SER A 294 19.96 12.47 -0.48
N ILE A 295 20.18 11.86 -1.63
CA ILE A 295 20.96 10.63 -1.78
C ILE A 295 22.22 10.94 -2.58
N GLU A 296 23.38 10.80 -1.97
CA GLU A 296 24.66 10.90 -2.67
C GLU A 296 25.12 9.50 -3.08
N ILE A 297 25.39 9.32 -4.36
CA ILE A 297 25.92 8.07 -4.91
C ILE A 297 27.31 8.36 -5.48
N PHE A 298 28.33 7.86 -4.80
CA PHE A 298 29.72 7.92 -5.20
C PHE A 298 30.01 6.79 -6.19
N ASN A 299 30.43 7.12 -7.40
CA ASN A 299 30.87 6.13 -8.38
C ASN A 299 32.30 5.70 -8.06
N VAL A 300 32.52 4.42 -7.78
CA VAL A 300 33.82 3.86 -7.38
C VAL A 300 34.22 2.76 -8.35
N GLU A 301 35.18 3.06 -9.19
CA GLU A 301 35.67 2.13 -10.22
C GLU A 301 36.98 1.51 -9.76
N VAL A 302 36.96 0.20 -9.48
CA VAL A 302 38.09 -0.53 -8.91
C VAL A 302 38.82 -1.28 -10.02
N ASP A 303 39.98 -0.75 -10.41
CA ASP A 303 40.81 -1.35 -11.47
C ASP A 303 41.63 -2.56 -10.96
N SER A 304 41.92 -2.62 -9.65
CA SER A 304 42.75 -3.66 -9.03
C SER A 304 41.92 -4.86 -8.58
N GLU A 305 42.27 -6.05 -9.08
CA GLU A 305 41.62 -7.31 -8.72
C GLU A 305 41.78 -7.67 -7.24
N THR A 306 42.98 -7.49 -6.69
CA THR A 306 43.25 -7.81 -5.28
C THR A 306 42.44 -6.91 -4.35
N VAL A 307 42.37 -5.61 -4.64
CA VAL A 307 41.57 -4.66 -3.86
C VAL A 307 40.07 -5.00 -3.93
N TRP A 308 39.60 -5.43 -5.10
CA TRP A 308 38.21 -5.86 -5.30
C TRP A 308 37.88 -7.10 -4.46
N GLU A 309 38.67 -8.17 -4.57
CA GLU A 309 38.46 -9.43 -3.86
C GLU A 309 38.56 -9.26 -2.33
N ASP A 310 39.58 -8.55 -1.85
CA ASP A 310 39.78 -8.29 -0.42
C ASP A 310 38.58 -7.55 0.19
N PHE A 311 38.03 -6.57 -0.53
CA PHE A 311 36.89 -5.80 -0.06
C PHE A 311 35.60 -6.62 0.01
N ILE A 312 35.39 -7.51 -0.96
CA ILE A 312 34.23 -8.42 -0.98
C ILE A 312 34.27 -9.35 0.23
N ILE A 313 35.38 -10.06 0.42
CA ILE A 313 35.53 -11.07 1.49
C ILE A 313 35.34 -10.43 2.86
N LYS A 314 35.93 -9.25 3.07
CA LYS A 314 35.89 -8.55 4.36
C LYS A 314 34.50 -8.07 4.76
N ASN A 315 33.63 -7.78 3.80
CA ASN A 315 32.34 -7.12 4.05
C ASN A 315 31.12 -7.97 3.70
N ASN A 316 31.33 -9.14 3.08
CA ASN A 316 30.26 -10.07 2.68
C ASN A 316 29.22 -9.42 1.74
N TYR A 317 29.71 -8.62 0.78
CA TYR A 317 28.87 -8.04 -0.27
C TYR A 317 28.53 -9.09 -1.33
N ILE A 318 27.38 -8.89 -1.99
CA ILE A 318 26.93 -9.71 -3.11
C ILE A 318 27.40 -9.04 -4.39
N ILE A 319 28.00 -9.83 -5.29
CA ILE A 319 28.35 -9.39 -6.64
C ILE A 319 27.14 -9.62 -7.54
N THR A 320 26.78 -8.63 -8.34
CA THR A 320 25.77 -8.73 -9.39
C THR A 320 26.21 -7.94 -10.61
N ASP A 321 25.50 -8.09 -11.71
CA ASP A 321 25.52 -7.18 -12.84
C ASP A 321 24.13 -6.56 -13.04
N VAL A 322 23.95 -5.86 -14.16
CA VAL A 322 22.67 -5.22 -14.49
C VAL A 322 21.56 -6.24 -14.68
N GLU A 323 21.85 -7.38 -15.31
CA GLU A 323 20.88 -8.41 -15.62
C GLU A 323 20.41 -9.09 -14.33
N GLY A 324 21.35 -9.52 -13.48
CA GLY A 324 21.08 -10.06 -12.14
C GLY A 324 20.39 -9.06 -11.21
N SER A 325 20.52 -7.76 -11.44
CA SER A 325 19.81 -6.74 -10.66
C SER A 325 18.30 -6.74 -10.92
N HIS A 326 17.84 -7.25 -12.06
CA HIS A 326 16.41 -7.33 -12.37
C HIS A 326 15.66 -8.28 -11.44
N GLU A 327 16.33 -9.35 -11.01
CA GLU A 327 15.84 -10.34 -10.04
C GLU A 327 15.90 -9.87 -8.59
N ARG A 328 16.42 -8.65 -8.35
CA ARG A 328 16.54 -8.04 -7.03
C ARG A 328 15.63 -6.81 -6.92
N SER A 329 15.09 -6.62 -5.72
CA SER A 329 14.20 -5.50 -5.42
C SER A 329 15.00 -4.34 -4.84
N PHE A 330 15.19 -3.29 -5.64
CA PHE A 330 15.84 -2.05 -5.22
C PHE A 330 14.81 -0.94 -4.96
N PRO A 331 15.16 0.03 -4.11
CA PRO A 331 14.49 1.33 -4.11
C PRO A 331 14.53 1.98 -5.49
N LYS A 332 13.44 2.64 -5.89
CA LYS A 332 13.35 3.31 -7.20
C LYS A 332 14.54 4.23 -7.54
N PRO A 333 15.08 5.06 -6.64
CA PRO A 333 16.24 5.90 -7.00
C PRO A 333 17.51 5.10 -7.30
N LEU A 334 17.72 3.96 -6.64
CA LEU A 334 18.89 3.09 -6.91
C LEU A 334 18.67 2.28 -8.19
N GLU A 335 17.46 1.74 -8.39
CA GLU A 335 17.09 1.06 -9.65
C GLU A 335 17.31 1.97 -10.87
N ASN A 336 16.84 3.21 -10.79
CA ASN A 336 17.05 4.19 -11.85
C ASN A 336 18.54 4.49 -12.07
N TYR A 337 19.37 4.44 -11.02
CA TYR A 337 20.81 4.64 -11.15
C TYR A 337 21.45 3.49 -11.95
N ILE A 338 21.11 2.24 -11.64
CA ILE A 338 21.59 1.04 -12.34
C ILE A 338 21.22 1.10 -13.83
N GLN A 339 19.96 1.42 -14.15
CA GLN A 339 19.49 1.52 -15.54
C GLN A 339 20.24 2.59 -16.35
N ASN A 340 20.55 3.73 -15.74
CA ASN A 340 21.32 4.78 -16.39
C ASN A 340 22.79 4.42 -16.56
N TYR A 341 23.36 3.63 -15.64
CA TYR A 341 24.71 3.12 -15.75
C TYR A 341 24.85 2.15 -16.93
N GLU A 342 23.92 1.21 -17.09
CA GLU A 342 23.88 0.28 -18.23
C GLU A 342 23.90 1.02 -19.58
N ALA A 343 23.09 2.08 -19.70
CA ALA A 343 23.03 2.89 -20.91
C ALA A 343 24.36 3.59 -21.22
N ALA A 344 25.11 4.02 -20.20
CA ALA A 344 26.42 4.63 -20.38
C ALA A 344 27.51 3.60 -20.71
N TYR A 345 27.44 2.40 -20.11
CA TYR A 345 28.44 1.34 -20.30
C TYR A 345 28.33 0.65 -21.67
N ARG A 346 27.12 0.55 -22.25
CA ARG A 346 26.91 0.00 -23.61
C ARG A 346 27.38 0.91 -24.75
N ILE A 347 27.76 2.16 -24.45
CA ILE A 347 28.24 3.15 -25.44
C ILE A 347 29.78 3.15 -25.53
N LEU A 348 30.45 2.50 -24.57
CA LEU A 348 31.90 2.24 -24.56
C LEU A 348 32.18 0.84 -25.08
#